data_AF-A0A848YU94-F1
#
_entry.id   AF-A0A848YU94-F1
#
_cell.length_a   1.000
_cell.length_b   1.000
_cell.length_c   1.000
_cell.angle_alpha   90.00
_cell.angle_beta   90.00
_cell.angle_gamma   90.00
#
_symmetry.space_group_name_H-M   'P 1'
#
loop_
_entity.id
_entity.type
_entity.pdbx_description
1 polymer ?
#
loop_
_entity_poly.entity_id
_entity_poly.type
_entity_poly.pdbx_seq_one_letter_code
_entity_poly.pdbx_strand_id
1 'polypeptide(L)' 'MATGYRESLKTIIDREKLMLLKTCAACKRPFNLGDPVVLACGTWEGPPRLIHENEAVFDTETSSYIDRKCYTAKSVHR' A
#
# COMPACT_ATOMS: atom_id res chain seq x y z
N MET A 1 -21.72 -4.88 -10.37
CA MET A 1 -20.72 -5.94 -10.08
C MET A 1 -19.36 -5.44 -10.57
N ALA A 2 -18.52 -4.95 -9.66
CA ALA A 2 -17.20 -4.40 -10.02
C ALA A 2 -16.13 -5.53 -10.05
N THR A 3 -16.27 -6.46 -10.98
CA THR A 3 -15.21 -7.40 -11.36
C THR A 3 -14.19 -6.66 -12.21
N GLY A 4 -13.31 -5.89 -11.57
CA GLY A 4 -12.27 -5.12 -12.28
C GLY A 4 -11.07 -4.65 -11.46
N TYR A 5 -10.94 -5.04 -10.18
CA TYR A 5 -9.86 -4.58 -9.29
C TYR A 5 -8.87 -5.70 -8.91
N ARG A 6 -8.60 -6.63 -9.83
CA ARG A 6 -7.66 -7.74 -9.59
C ARG A 6 -6.29 -7.54 -10.23
N GLU A 7 -6.08 -6.45 -10.96
CA GLU A 7 -4.82 -6.11 -11.62
C GLU A 7 -4.44 -4.69 -11.17
N SER A 8 -3.53 -4.40 -10.24
CA SER A 8 -2.54 -5.21 -9.58
C SER A 8 -2.33 -4.54 -8.21
N LEU A 9 -2.88 -5.11 -7.14
CA LEU A 9 -2.65 -4.58 -5.79
C LEU A 9 -1.17 -4.60 -5.40
N LYS A 10 -0.34 -5.33 -6.16
CA LYS A 10 1.11 -5.35 -6.07
C LYS A 10 1.73 -4.93 -7.40
N THR A 11 2.84 -4.22 -7.34
CA THR A 11 3.66 -3.90 -8.51
C THR A 11 5.10 -3.65 -8.07
N ILE A 12 5.99 -3.44 -9.03
CA ILE A 12 7.37 -3.04 -8.80
C ILE A 12 7.50 -1.55 -9.13
N ILE A 13 8.30 -0.83 -8.36
CA ILE A 13 8.71 0.53 -8.70
C ILE A 13 9.59 0.49 -9.95
N ASP A 14 9.05 0.99 -11.05
CA ASP A 14 9.79 1.25 -12.29
C ASP A 14 10.22 2.73 -12.35
N ARG A 15 10.84 3.11 -13.47
CA ARG A 15 11.35 4.47 -13.68
C ARG A 15 10.25 5.53 -13.64
N GLU A 16 9.07 5.25 -14.20
CA GLU A 16 7.97 6.21 -14.26
C GLU A 16 7.40 6.43 -12.86
N LYS A 17 7.14 5.34 -12.13
CA LYS A 17 6.68 5.40 -10.74
C LYS A 17 7.67 6.10 -9.83
N LEU A 18 8.97 5.87 -10.00
CA LEU A 18 10.00 6.53 -9.19
C LEU A 18 10.04 8.05 -9.41
N MET A 19 9.71 8.54 -10.61
CA MET A 19 9.62 9.99 -10.86
C MET A 19 8.38 10.63 -10.22
N LEU A 20 7.30 9.87 -10.03
CA LEU A 20 6.06 10.36 -9.44
C LEU A 20 6.01 10.18 -7.91
N LEU A 21 6.59 9.10 -7.40
CA LEU A 21 6.53 8.68 -6.00
C LEU A 21 7.83 9.01 -5.29
N LYS A 22 7.78 9.97 -4.36
CA LYS A 22 8.98 10.40 -3.61
C LYS A 22 9.29 9.48 -2.44
N THR A 23 8.33 9.30 -1.54
CA THR A 23 8.51 8.57 -0.29
C THR A 23 7.30 7.71 0.03
N CYS A 24 7.56 6.58 0.69
CA CYS A 24 6.54 5.68 1.17
C CYS A 24 5.74 6.32 2.32
N ALA A 25 4.41 6.34 2.15
CA ALA A 25 3.50 6.95 3.12
C ALA A 25 3.52 6.26 4.50
N ALA A 26 3.87 4.98 4.55
CA ALA A 26 3.91 4.17 5.77
C ALA A 26 5.24 4.31 6.55
N CYS A 27 6.39 4.14 5.87
CA CYS A 27 7.69 4.04 6.54
C CYS A 27 8.56 5.30 6.50
N LYS A 28 8.23 6.34 5.71
CA LYS A 28 9.09 7.53 5.66
C LYS A 28 10.18 7.49 4.59
N ARG A 29 10.52 6.29 4.11
CA ARG A 29 11.72 6.06 3.29
C ARG A 29 11.42 6.33 1.81
N PRO A 30 12.41 6.78 1.02
CA PRO A 30 12.26 6.91 -0.41
C PRO A 30 12.00 5.55 -1.07
N PHE A 31 11.35 5.57 -2.22
CA PHE A 31 11.29 4.40 -3.10
C PHE A 31 12.60 4.27 -3.89
N ASN A 32 12.95 3.04 -4.24
CA ASN A 32 14.03 2.71 -5.15
C ASN A 32 13.50 1.91 -6.34
N LEU A 33 14.22 1.97 -7.47
CA LEU A 33 13.91 1.15 -8.63
C LEU A 33 13.99 -0.34 -8.25
N GLY A 34 12.95 -1.11 -8.57
CA GLY A 34 12.87 -2.52 -8.21
C GLY A 34 12.17 -2.80 -6.88
N ASP A 35 11.84 -1.78 -6.08
CA ASP A 35 11.15 -2.00 -4.80
C ASP A 35 9.76 -2.66 -5.03
N PRO A 36 9.43 -3.74 -4.30
CA PRO A 36 8.08 -4.28 -4.29
C PRO A 36 7.15 -3.38 -3.49
N VAL A 37 6.05 -2.98 -4.12
CA VAL A 37 5.06 -2.07 -3.53
C VAL A 37 3.66 -2.59 -3.72
N VAL A 38 2.79 -2.21 -2.79
CA VAL A 38 1.38 -2.56 -2.81
C VAL A 38 0.50 -1.35 -2.63
N LEU A 39 -0.66 -1.36 -3.29
CA LEU A 39 -1.66 -0.31 -3.14
C LEU A 39 -2.44 -0.56 -1.85
N ALA A 40 -2.19 0.26 -0.84
CA ALA A 40 -2.76 0.09 0.49
C ALA A 40 -3.61 1.28 0.93
N CYS A 41 -4.57 1.04 1.82
CA CYS A 41 -5.21 2.05 2.64
C CYS A 41 -4.37 2.27 3.92
N GLY A 42 -4.38 3.48 4.49
CA GLY A 42 -3.65 3.73 5.73
C GLY A 42 -4.14 4.96 6.48
N THR A 43 -3.36 5.43 7.44
CA THR A 43 -3.69 6.57 8.31
C THR A 43 -3.57 7.93 7.65
N TRP A 44 -3.21 7.98 6.37
CA TRP A 44 -3.16 9.21 5.60
C TRP A 44 -4.54 9.57 5.06
N GLU A 45 -4.77 10.86 4.87
CA GLU A 45 -5.96 11.37 4.22
C GLU A 45 -5.92 11.10 2.70
N GLY A 46 -7.09 10.74 2.15
CA GLY A 46 -7.31 10.56 0.73
C GLY A 46 -7.27 9.11 0.24
N PRO A 47 -7.02 8.88 -1.07
CA PRO A 47 -7.13 7.56 -1.68
C PRO A 47 -6.00 6.61 -1.23
N PRO A 48 -6.14 5.29 -1.54
CA PRO A 48 -5.06 4.32 -1.38
C PRO A 48 -3.77 4.78 -2.06
N ARG A 49 -2.63 4.45 -1.45
CA ARG A 49 -1.30 4.83 -1.94
C ARG A 49 -0.42 3.60 -2.06
N LEU A 50 0.52 3.65 -3.00
CA LEU A 50 1.60 2.66 -3.06
C LEU A 50 2.49 2.84 -1.83
N ILE A 51 2.70 1.74 -1.11
CA ILE A 51 3.65 1.63 0.01
C ILE A 51 4.52 0.41 -0.21
N HIS A 52 5.69 0.37 0.43
CA HIS A 52 6.53 -0.84 0.45
C HIS A 52 5.71 -2.04 0.90
N GLU A 53 5.82 -3.16 0.19
CA GLU A 53 5.03 -4.37 0.45
C GLU A 53 5.13 -4.80 1.92
N ASN A 54 6.34 -4.75 2.48
CA ASN A 54 6.57 -5.11 3.88
C ASN A 54 5.78 -4.23 4.85
N GLU A 55 5.41 -3.00 4.50
CA GLU A 55 4.66 -2.10 5.36
C GLU A 55 3.14 -2.34 5.37
N ALA A 56 2.65 -3.31 4.58
CA ALA A 56 1.25 -3.62 4.46
C ALA A 56 0.89 -5.02 4.97
N VAL A 57 -0.37 -5.20 5.36
CA VAL A 57 -1.01 -6.50 5.62
C VAL A 57 -2.14 -6.67 4.61
N PHE A 58 -2.27 -7.86 4.03
CA PHE A 58 -3.43 -8.17 3.20
C PHE A 58 -4.62 -8.50 4.10
N ASP A 59 -5.65 -7.66 4.06
CA ASP A 59 -6.91 -7.91 4.74
C ASP A 59 -7.81 -8.76 3.83
N THR A 60 -8.03 -10.01 4.24
CA THR A 60 -8.83 -10.96 3.47
C THR A 60 -10.32 -10.62 3.47
N GLU A 61 -10.80 -9.87 4.48
CA GLU A 61 -12.21 -9.48 4.58
C GLU A 61 -12.57 -8.47 3.49
N THR A 62 -11.71 -7.46 3.29
CA THR A 62 -11.88 -6.44 2.23
C THR A 62 -11.10 -6.72 0.95
N SER A 63 -10.36 -7.84 0.91
CA SER A 63 -9.47 -8.22 -0.20
C SER A 63 -8.53 -7.10 -0.64
N SER A 64 -7.99 -6.33 0.31
CA SER A 64 -7.19 -5.12 0.08
C SER A 64 -5.98 -5.05 1.01
N TYR A 65 -4.95 -4.29 0.63
CA TYR A 65 -3.82 -4.03 1.54
C TYR A 65 -4.15 -2.89 2.50
N ILE A 66 -3.77 -3.07 3.76
CA ILE A 66 -3.87 -2.06 4.81
C ILE A 66 -2.47 -1.85 5.40
N ASP A 67 -2.07 -0.60 5.59
CA ASP A 67 -0.86 -0.23 6.33
C ASP A 67 -0.81 -0.96 7.68
N ARG A 68 0.35 -1.53 8.02
CA ARG A 68 0.55 -2.33 9.25
C ARG A 68 0.14 -1.56 10.50
N LYS A 69 0.47 -0.27 10.61
CA LYS A 69 0.16 0.53 11.79
C LYS A 69 -1.35 0.74 11.92
N CYS A 70 -2.03 1.00 10.80
CA CYS A 70 -3.49 1.09 10.73
C CYS A 70 -4.15 -0.25 11.09
N TYR A 71 -3.63 -1.36 10.56
CA TYR A 71 -4.15 -2.69 10.86
C TYR A 71 -4.03 -3.04 12.36
N THR A 72 -2.88 -2.79 12.97
CA THR A 72 -2.68 -2.98 14.41
C THR A 72 -3.63 -2.12 15.24
N ALA A 73 -3.81 -0.84 14.88
CA ALA A 73 -4.75 0.04 15.56
C ALA A 73 -6.20 -0.49 15.50
N LYS A 74 -6.62 -1.05 14.36
CA LYS A 74 -7.93 -1.69 14.22
C LYS A 74 -8.07 -2.95 15.08
N SER A 75 -7.02 -3.77 15.19
CA SER A 75 -7.05 -5.01 15.98
C SER A 75 -7.13 -4.79 17.50
N VAL A 76 -6.77 -3.61 18.00
CA VAL A 76 -6.81 -3.28 19.44
C VAL A 76 -8.21 -2.84 19.90
N HIS A 77 -9.18 -2.67 18.98
CA HIS A 77 -10.56 -2.27 19.28
C HIS A 77 -11.60 -3.33 18.92
N ARG A 78 -11.18 -4.57 18.68
CA ARG A 78 -12.08 -5.69 18.39
C ARG A 78 -12.18 -6.66 19.56
#